data_AF-A0A926YHP7-F1
#
_entry.id   AF-A0A926YHP7-F1
#
_cell.length_a   1.000
_cell.length_b   1.000
_cell.length_c   1.000
_cell.angle_alpha   90.00
_cell.angle_beta   90.00
_cell.angle_gamma   90.00
#
_symmetry.space_group_name_H-M   'P 1'
#
loop_
_entity.id
_entity.type
_entity.pdbx_description
1 polymer ?
#
loop_
_entity_poly.entity_id
_entity_poly.type
_entity_poly.pdbx_seq_one_letter_code
_entity_poly.pdbx_strand_id
1 'polypeptide(L)' 'MVDLWNRGYRFDDLRLYVDGYLAALKHSSSLEPFLIHRLEEEIIRYLHDPSSFADPEPDYYK' A
#
# COMPACT_ATOMS: atom_id res chain seq x y z
N MET A 1 -3.77 -4.41 3.26
CA MET A 1 -3.86 -4.32 1.79
C MET A 1 -3.95 -5.70 1.16
N VAL A 2 -3.16 -6.69 1.59
CA VAL A 2 -3.27 -8.11 1.13
C VAL A 2 -4.70 -8.65 1.20
N ASP A 3 -5.45 -8.34 2.28
CA ASP A 3 -6.85 -8.76 2.40
C ASP A 3 -7.77 -8.16 1.32
N LEU A 4 -7.55 -6.90 0.92
CA LEU A 4 -8.30 -6.26 -0.17
C LEU A 4 -7.94 -6.89 -1.51
N TRP A 5 -6.64 -7.14 -1.75
CA TRP A 5 -6.18 -7.87 -2.93
C TRP A 5 -6.84 -9.26 -3.03
N ASN A 6 -6.87 -10.01 -1.93
CA ASN A 6 -7.50 -11.33 -1.84
C ASN A 6 -9.03 -11.28 -2.00
N ARG A 7 -9.68 -10.18 -1.60
CA ARG A 7 -11.10 -9.92 -1.86
C ARG A 7 -11.40 -9.55 -3.31
N GLY A 8 -10.38 -9.43 -4.16
CA GLY A 8 -10.52 -9.17 -5.58
C GLY A 8 -10.32 -7.72 -6.00
N TYR A 9 -10.09 -6.79 -5.07
CA TYR A 9 -9.77 -5.40 -5.41
C TYR A 9 -8.55 -5.33 -6.31
N ARG A 10 -8.64 -4.53 -7.36
CA ARG A 10 -7.58 -4.40 -8.36
C ARG A 10 -6.66 -3.25 -7.99
N PHE A 11 -5.57 -3.13 -8.74
CA PHE A 11 -4.55 -2.09 -8.54
C PHE A 11 -5.17 -0.69 -8.48
N ASP A 12 -6.09 -0.37 -9.39
CA ASP A 12 -6.78 0.93 -9.43
C ASP A 12 -7.59 1.23 -8.17
N ASP A 13 -8.27 0.22 -7.60
CA ASP A 13 -9.04 0.38 -6.37
C ASP A 13 -8.13 0.62 -5.16
N LEU A 14 -7.03 -0.13 -5.07
CA LEU A 14 -6.04 0.02 -4.00
C LEU A 14 -5.34 1.38 -4.10
N ARG A 15 -5.03 1.83 -5.31
CA ARG A 15 -4.47 3.15 -5.56
C ARG A 15 -5.43 4.24 -5.12
N LEU A 16 -6.71 4.14 -5.50
CA LEU A 16 -7.74 5.12 -5.10
C LEU A 16 -7.90 5.19 -3.57
N TYR A 17 -7.87 4.05 -2.89
CA TYR A 17 -7.93 3.99 -1.43
C TYR A 17 -6.74 4.72 -0.78
N VAL A 18 -5.53 4.46 -1.29
CA VAL A 18 -4.30 5.11 -0.81
C VAL A 18 -4.32 6.61 -1.08
N ASP A 19 -4.73 7.03 -2.27
CA ASP A 19 -4.79 8.45 -2.64
C ASP A 19 -5.71 9.23 -1.69
N GLY A 20 -6.86 8.65 -1.33
CA GLY A 20 -7.76 9.23 -0.31
C GLY A 20 -7.13 9.33 1.07
N TYR A 21 -6.37 8.31 1.49
CA TYR A 21 -5.65 8.32 2.76
C TYR A 21 -4.51 9.35 2.78
N LEU A 22 -3.73 9.46 1.70
CA LEU A 22 -2.67 10.47 1.56
C LEU A 22 -3.25 11.88 1.52
N ALA A 23 -4.40 12.10 0.88
CA ALA A 23 -5.08 13.39 0.89
C ALA A 23 -5.52 13.78 2.30
N ALA A 24 -6.07 12.83 3.08
CA ALA A 24 -6.43 13.06 4.47
C ALA A 24 -5.21 13.37 5.34
N LEU A 25 -4.08 12.67 5.15
CA LEU A 25 -2.81 12.93 5.83
C LEU A 25 -2.23 14.31 5.49
N LYS A 26 -2.27 14.71 4.22
CA LYS A 26 -1.86 16.05 3.79
C LYS A 26 -2.72 17.12 4.47
N HIS A 27 -4.03 16.88 4.57
CA HIS A 27 -4.95 17.81 5.21
C HIS A 27 -4.82 17.85 6.74
N SER A 28 -4.46 16.74 7.39
CA SER A 28 -4.30 16.71 8.85
C SER A 28 -3.08 17.49 9.36
N SER A 29 -2.16 17.91 8.47
CA SER A 29 -0.94 18.65 8.78
C SER A 29 -0.09 18.04 9.91
N SER A 30 -0.27 16.74 10.15
CA SER A 30 0.35 16.03 11.29
C SER A 30 1.73 15.46 10.94
N LEU A 31 2.03 15.36 9.65
CA LEU A 31 3.30 14.87 9.12
C LEU A 31 3.92 15.91 8.18
N GLU A 32 5.24 15.95 8.17
CA GLU A 32 6.01 16.75 7.23
C GLU A 32 5.75 16.28 5.78
N PRO A 33 5.65 17.21 4.80
CA PRO A 33 5.41 16.87 3.40
C PRO A 33 6.40 15.85 2.82
N PHE A 34 7.66 15.90 3.26
CA PHE A 34 8.70 14.95 2.87
C PHE A 34 8.36 13.51 3.26
N LEU A 35 7.81 13.30 4.46
CA LEU A 35 7.43 11.96 4.92
C LEU A 35 6.23 11.42 4.13
N ILE A 36 5.31 12.30 3.75
CA ILE A 36 4.16 11.94 2.91
C ILE A 36 4.64 11.52 1.51
N HIS A 37 5.58 12.26 0.90
CA HIS A 37 6.15 11.86 -0.40
C HIS A 37 6.93 10.55 -0.34
N ARG A 38 7.73 10.35 0.70
CA ARG A 38 8.43 9.07 0.89
C ARG A 38 7.44 7.92 1.04
N LEU A 39 6.34 8.13 1.76
CA LEU A 39 5.28 7.14 1.91
C LEU A 39 4.59 6.84 0.57
N GLU A 40 4.31 7.87 -0.23
CA GLU A 40 3.72 7.75 -1.57
C GLU A 40 4.57 6.86 -2.49
N GLU A 41 5.88 7.10 -2.55
CA GLU A 41 6.85 6.31 -3.33
C GLU A 41 6.90 4.84 -2.88
N GLU A 42 6.92 4.60 -1.57
CA GLU A 42 6.97 3.24 -1.01
C GLU A 42 5.67 2.47 -1.29
N ILE A 43 4.52 3.13 -1.24
CA ILE A 43 3.25 2.50 -1.56
C ILE A 43 3.16 2.16 -3.05
N ILE A 44 3.62 3.05 -3.94
CA ILE A 44 3.68 2.75 -5.38
C ILE A 44 4.54 1.52 -5.64
N ARG A 45 5.72 1.44 -5.00
CA ARG A 45 6.61 0.27 -5.12
C ARG A 45 5.94 -1.00 -4.59
N TYR A 46 5.31 -0.93 -3.40
CA TYR A 46 4.60 -2.05 -2.78
C TYR A 46 3.43 -2.55 -3.64
N LEU A 47 2.64 -1.64 -4.21
CA LEU A 47 1.51 -1.98 -5.08
C LEU A 47 1.95 -2.58 -6.43
N HIS A 48 3.12 -2.15 -6.94
CA HIS A 48 3.66 -2.65 -8.20
C HIS A 48 4.44 -3.97 -8.05
N ASP A 49 4.80 -4.37 -6.82
CA ASP A 49 5.45 -5.64 -6.55
C ASP A 49 4.40 -6.72 -6.19
N PRO A 50 4.00 -7.59 -7.14
CA PRO A 50 3.01 -8.64 -6.87
C PRO A 50 3.47 -9.65 -5.83
N SER A 51 4.78 -9.76 -5.59
CA SER A 51 5.37 -10.64 -4.56
C SER A 51 5.03 -10.16 -3.15
N SER A 52 4.76 -8.86 -2.99
CA SER A 52 4.32 -8.28 -1.71
C SER A 52 2.91 -8.73 -1.29
N PHE A 53 2.16 -9.32 -2.22
CA PHE A 53 0.81 -9.88 -2.00
C PHE A 53 0.80 -11.41 -2.04
N ALA A 54 1.93 -12.05 -2.32
CA ALA A 54 2.05 -13.48 -2.19
C ALA A 54 1.92 -13.84 -0.71
N ASP A 55 1.14 -14.87 -0.40
CA ASP A 55 1.16 -15.46 0.93
C ASP A 55 2.61 -15.87 1.24
N PRO A 56 3.13 -15.57 2.44
CA PRO A 56 4.46 -16.05 2.81
C PRO A 56 4.44 -17.57 2.60
N GLU A 57 5.35 -18.06 1.75
CA GLU A 57 5.52 -19.49 1.55
C GLU A 57 5.57 -20.13 2.94
N PRO A 58 4.71 -21.13 3.23
CA PRO A 58 4.79 -21.81 4.51
C PRO A 58 6.21 -22.33 4.62
N ASP A 59 6.92 -21.82 5.62
CA ASP A 59 8.29 -22.13 5.95
C ASP A 59 8.33 -23.63 6.26
N TYR A 60 8.47 -24.46 5.21
CA TYR A 60 8.61 -25.91 5.30
C TYR A 60 10.04 -26.22 5.74
N TYR A 61 10.44 -25.71 6.91
CA TYR A 61 11.57 -26.26 7.62
C TYR A 61 11.15 -27.60 8.21
N LYS A 62 11.69 -28.65 7.60
CA LYS A 62 11.57 -30.06 8.01
C LYS A 62 12.90 -30.51 8.61
#